data_AF-A0A251YUP8-F1
#
_entry.id   AF-A0A251YUP8-F1
#
_cell.length_a   1.000
_cell.length_b   1.000
_cell.length_c   1.000
_cell.angle_alpha   90.00
_cell.angle_beta   90.00
_cell.angle_gamma   90.00
#
_symmetry.space_group_name_H-M   'P 1'
#
loop_
_entity.id
_entity.type
_entity.pdbx_description
1 polymer ?
#
loop_
_entity_poly.entity_id
_entity_poly.type
_entity_poly.pdbx_seq_one_letter_code
_entity_poly.pdbx_strand_id
1 'polypeptide(L)' 'MSDALIAGAVVAPLVIAYVALIVTAIVQVVRDGSLAGLARDLWVVALVVVPVFGAIAWFAVGHRTADAQRAVDRFRFSL' A
#
# COMPACT_ATOMS: atom_id res chain seq x y z
N MET A 1 21.57 -13.83 5.92
CA MET A 1 21.03 -13.42 7.24
C MET A 1 21.01 -11.89 7.41
N SER A 2 21.96 -11.16 6.82
CA SER A 2 22.00 -9.68 6.79
C SER A 2 20.76 -9.05 6.17
N ASP A 3 20.29 -9.58 5.05
CA ASP A 3 19.33 -8.85 4.20
C ASP A 3 17.94 -8.80 4.82
N ALA A 4 17.52 -9.87 5.49
CA ALA A 4 16.25 -9.91 6.24
C ALA A 4 16.28 -8.98 7.47
N LEU A 5 17.44 -8.84 8.13
CA LEU A 5 17.61 -7.94 9.26
C LEU A 5 17.60 -6.47 8.81
N ILE A 6 18.28 -6.15 7.70
CA ILE A 6 18.28 -4.81 7.10
C ILE A 6 16.88 -4.47 6.60
N ALA A 7 16.22 -5.40 5.90
CA ALA A 7 14.84 -5.24 5.46
C ALA A 7 13.92 -5.03 6.67
N GLY A 8 14.05 -5.83 7.73
CA GLY A 8 13.27 -5.66 8.96
C GLY A 8 13.49 -4.30 9.62
N ALA A 9 14.75 -3.87 9.75
CA ALA A 9 15.12 -2.60 10.37
C ALA A 9 14.57 -1.37 9.62
N VAL A 10 14.37 -1.48 8.31
CA VAL A 10 13.80 -0.39 7.48
C VAL A 10 12.29 -0.52 7.37
N VAL A 11 11.76 -1.72 7.12
CA VAL A 11 10.33 -1.95 6.89
C VAL A 11 9.53 -1.76 8.16
N ALA A 12 10.00 -2.23 9.31
CA ALA A 12 9.27 -2.10 10.57
C ALA A 12 8.94 -0.63 10.93
N PRO A 13 9.91 0.31 10.99
CA PRO A 13 9.58 1.71 11.30
C PRO A 13 8.69 2.35 10.23
N LEU A 14 8.83 1.98 8.95
CA LEU A 14 7.96 2.48 7.88
C LEU A 14 6.51 2.00 8.07
N VAL A 15 6.31 0.73 8.42
CA VAL A 15 4.97 0.17 8.71
C VAL A 15 4.38 0.86 9.94
N ILE A 16 5.16 1.06 11.00
CA ILE A 16 4.70 1.76 12.21
C ILE A 16 4.29 3.19 11.87
N ALA A 17 5.13 3.93 11.14
CA ALA A 17 4.84 5.29 10.72
C ALA A 17 3.58 5.37 9.84
N TYR A 18 3.44 4.44 8.89
CA TYR A 18 2.27 4.34 8.02
C TYR A 18 0.98 4.11 8.82
N VAL A 19 0.98 3.16 9.76
CA VAL A 19 -0.17 2.91 10.64
C VAL A 19 -0.50 4.13 11.49
N ALA A 20 0.51 4.77 12.08
CA ALA A 20 0.32 5.99 12.88
C ALA A 20 -0.31 7.12 12.06
N LEU A 21 0.10 7.30 10.80
CA LEU A 21 -0.46 8.29 9.89
C LEU A 21 -1.93 7.98 9.56
N ILE A 22 -2.27 6.72 9.24
CA ILE A 22 -3.67 6.34 8.98
C ILE A 22 -4.55 6.60 10.20
N VAL A 23 -4.12 6.15 11.38
CA VAL A 23 -4.89 6.35 12.62
C VAL A 23 -5.07 7.84 12.89
N THR A 24 -4.02 8.63 12.74
CA THR A 24 -4.07 10.08 12.91
C THR A 24 -5.04 10.73 11.93
N ALA A 25 -5.00 10.34 10.65
CA ALA A 25 -5.90 10.86 9.62
C ALA A 25 -7.37 10.50 9.92
N ILE A 26 -7.66 9.26 10.32
CA ILE A 26 -9.01 8.85 10.72
C ILE A 26 -9.50 9.69 11.90
N VAL A 27 -8.66 9.87 12.93
CA VAL A 27 -9.00 10.70 14.09
C VAL A 27 -9.28 12.14 13.68
N GLN A 28 -8.49 12.73 12.79
CA GLN A 28 -8.71 14.09 12.28
C GLN A 28 -10.05 14.19 11.54
N VAL A 29 -10.32 13.28 10.61
CA VAL A 29 -11.57 13.23 9.82
C VAL A 29 -12.80 13.09 10.73
N VAL A 30 -12.73 12.21 11.73
CA VAL A 30 -13.83 11.99 12.69
C VAL A 30 -14.02 13.19 13.62
N ARG A 31 -12.96 13.91 13.97
CA ARG A 31 -13.03 15.09 14.85
C ARG A 31 -13.39 16.38 14.12
N ASP A 32 -13.21 16.43 12.81
CA ASP A 32 -13.50 17.62 12.02
C ASP A 32 -15.01 17.82 11.88
N GLY A 33 -15.57 18.71 12.71
CA GLY A 33 -16.99 19.07 12.71
C GLY A 33 -17.43 19.89 11.51
N SER A 34 -16.51 20.34 10.64
CA SER A 34 -16.85 21.06 9.41
C SER A 34 -17.22 20.12 8.24
N LEU A 35 -16.84 18.85 8.33
CA LEU A 35 -17.19 17.83 7.33
C LEU A 35 -18.65 17.37 7.50
N ALA A 36 -19.40 17.40 6.40
CA ALA A 36 -20.71 16.75 6.33
C ALA A 36 -20.58 15.24 6.60
N GLY A 37 -21.59 14.64 7.24
CA GLY A 37 -21.54 13.23 7.67
C GLY A 37 -21.18 12.24 6.56
N LEU A 38 -21.79 12.37 5.38
CA LEU A 38 -21.48 11.52 4.22
C LEU A 38 -20.02 11.68 3.75
N ALA A 39 -19.51 12.92 3.73
CA ALA A 39 -18.13 13.18 3.31
C ALA A 39 -17.13 12.58 4.29
N ARG A 40 -17.42 12.67 5.60
CA ARG A 40 -16.63 12.03 6.65
C ARG A 40 -16.58 10.52 6.47
N ASP A 41 -17.72 9.88 6.25
CA ASP A 41 -17.80 8.43 6.08
C ASP A 41 -17.00 7.96 4.86
N LEU A 42 -17.11 8.67 3.74
CA LEU A 42 -16.33 8.38 2.53
C LEU A 42 -14.82 8.48 2.78
N TRP A 43 -14.36 9.47 3.53
CA TRP A 43 -12.94 9.62 3.86
C TRP A 43 -12.43 8.48 4.76
N VAL A 44 -13.20 8.10 5.77
CA VAL A 44 -12.86 6.96 6.64
C VAL A 44 -12.79 5.68 5.83
N VAL A 45 -13.79 5.43 4.98
CA VAL A 45 -13.81 4.24 4.10
C VAL A 45 -12.62 4.26 3.15
N ALA A 46 -12.33 5.38 2.50
CA ALA A 46 -11.19 5.50 1.58
C ALA A 46 -9.85 5.19 2.27
N LEU A 47 -9.63 5.72 3.48
CA LEU A 47 -8.41 5.49 4.26
C LEU A 47 -8.17 4.02 4.62
N VAL A 48 -9.22 3.19 4.65
CA VAL A 48 -9.13 1.75 4.95
C VAL A 48 -9.10 0.90 3.67
N VAL A 49 -10.00 1.21 2.73
CA VAL A 49 -10.23 0.43 1.51
C VAL A 49 -9.05 0.56 0.55
N VAL A 50 -8.57 1.78 0.29
CA VAL A 50 -7.48 2.01 -0.66
C VAL A 50 -6.21 1.21 -0.33
N PRO A 51 -5.69 1.17 0.92
CA PRO A 51 -4.57 0.31 1.29
C PRO A 51 -4.78 -1.16 0.96
N VAL A 52 -5.96 -1.69 1.32
CA VAL A 52 -6.29 -3.11 1.18
C VAL A 52 -6.37 -3.49 -0.29
N PHE A 53 -7.11 -2.70 -1.08
CA PHE A 53 -7.23 -2.93 -2.51
C PHE A 53 -5.90 -2.71 -3.24
N GLY A 54 -5.07 -1.77 -2.81
CA GLY A 54 -3.71 -1.58 -3.33
C GLY A 54 -2.84 -2.81 -3.10
N ALA A 55 -2.87 -3.39 -1.90
CA ALA A 55 -2.16 -4.63 -1.60
C ALA A 55 -2.69 -5.81 -2.43
N ILE A 56 -4.01 -5.97 -2.53
CA ILE A 56 -4.64 -7.02 -3.36
C ILE A 56 -4.22 -6.86 -4.82
N ALA A 57 -4.26 -5.64 -5.36
CA ALA A 57 -3.85 -5.35 -6.74
C ALA A 57 -2.37 -5.69 -6.99
N TRP A 58 -1.50 -5.42 -6.01
CA TRP A 58 -0.09 -5.83 -6.10
C TRP A 58 0.06 -7.35 -6.18
N PHE A 59 -0.61 -8.10 -5.30
CA PHE A 59 -0.55 -9.56 -5.33
C PHE A 59 -1.19 -10.15 -6.60
N ALA A 60 -2.26 -9.53 -7.09
CA ALA A 60 -2.97 -9.99 -8.28
C ALA A 60 -2.21 -9.69 -9.59
N VAL A 61 -1.59 -8.51 -9.71
CA VAL A 61 -1.02 -8.04 -10.97
C VAL A 61 0.48 -7.77 -10.84
N GLY A 62 0.87 -6.94 -9.87
CA GLY A 62 2.25 -6.49 -9.69
C GLY A 62 3.24 -7.63 -9.55
N HIS A 63 2.94 -8.62 -8.72
CA HIS A 63 3.81 -9.77 -8.49
C HIS A 63 4.06 -10.59 -9.76
N ARG A 64 3.06 -10.71 -10.64
CA ARG A 64 3.13 -11.50 -11.89
C ARG A 64 3.84 -10.76 -13.03
N THR A 65 4.03 -9.46 -12.89
CA THR A 65 4.63 -8.62 -13.95
C THR A 65 6.10 -8.97 -14.18
N ALA A 66 6.84 -9.38 -13.14
CA ALA A 66 8.24 -9.78 -13.26
C ALA A 66 8.41 -11.05 -14.14
N ASP A 67 7.47 -11.99 -14.08
CA ASP A 67 7.52 -13.20 -14.89
C ASP A 67 7.19 -12.92 -16.35
N ALA A 68 6.23 -12.02 -16.59
CA ALA A 68 5.92 -11.54 -17.94
C ALA A 68 7.12 -10.81 -18.57
N GLN A 69 7.82 -9.96 -17.80
CA GLN A 69 9.03 -9.27 -18.27
C GLN A 69 10.14 -10.26 -18.68
N ARG A 70 10.40 -11.28 -17.86
CA ARG A 70 11.40 -12.32 -18.18
C ARG A 70 11.07 -13.10 -19.44
N ALA A 71 9.79 -13.36 -19.70
CA ALA A 71 9.35 -14.04 -20.92
C ALA A 71 9.62 -13.16 -22.16
N VAL A 72 9.27 -11.88 -22.09
CA VAL A 72 9.53 -10.91 -23.19
C VAL A 72 11.02 -10.74 -23.45
N ASP A 73 11.84 -10.59 -22.40
CA ASP A 73 13.29 -10.44 -22.53
C ASP A 73 13.93 -11.65 -23.23
N ARG A 74 13.50 -12.88 -22.88
CA ARG A 74 13.99 -14.10 -23.52
C ARG A 74 13.74 -14.10 -25.03
N PHE A 75 12.57 -13.68 -25.48
CA PHE A 75 12.25 -13.59 -26.91
C PHE A 75 13.05 -12.50 -27.63
N ARG A 76 13.35 -11.39 -26.95
CA ARG A 76 14.18 -10.32 -27.51
C ARG A 76 15.63 -10.75 -27.75
N PHE A 77 16.18 -11.60 -26.89
CA PHE A 77 17.54 -12.12 -27.05
C PHE A 77 17.66 -13.29 -28.05
N SER A 78 16.54 -13.85 -28.51
CA SER A 78 16.51 -14.93 -29.52
C SER A 78 16.35 -14.44 -30.97
N LEU A 79 16.24 -13.12 -31.17
CA LEU A 79 16.21 -12.43 -32.47
C LEU A 79 17.55 -11.75 -32.73
#